data_AF-A0A1M3BU34-F1
#
_entry.id   AF-A0A1M3BU34-F1
#
_cell.length_a   1.000
_cell.length_b   1.000
_cell.length_c   1.000
_cell.angle_alpha   90.00
_cell.angle_beta   90.00
_cell.angle_gamma   90.00
#
_symmetry.space_group_name_H-M   'P 1'
#
loop_
_entity.id
_entity.type
_entity.pdbx_description
1 polymer ?
#
loop_
_entity_poly.entity_id
_entity_poly.type
_entity_poly.pdbx_seq_one_letter_code
_entity_poly.pdbx_strand_id
1 'polypeptide(L)'
;MRVTVYYGYALFLLTVVGLLLTLVPWFQLIAVTNDTRTVSDFSVVMLLVSFAFTALAPPLIGYLAGDSATRTKSKIVHHFNGVLFGVLGVWLWFLATMLVGYAQQWLSAHNNFEQVLLNLAPASIAALVTIALGVFYARHTKHQIALIDYKPYQVLLISVAILSVLVTGAAGALSAQTGGEFMTLALTYIIVPSLFTLVATLVGYWVLGKKGGNAWERVVRSLIAVGFAVIALTIVTQFAAYIGWMQDFIFLCVCVIVIGVWLSYLLLMRRALKG
;
A
#
# COMPACT_ATOMS: atom_id res chain seq x y z
N MET A 1 4.18 -16.42 11.75
CA MET A 1 2.74 -16.08 11.63
C MET A 1 2.33 -14.98 12.62
N ARG A 2 2.49 -15.18 13.94
CA ARG A 2 2.09 -14.18 14.97
C ARG A 2 2.69 -12.79 14.76
N VAL A 3 3.99 -12.70 14.45
CA VAL A 3 4.67 -11.41 14.18
C VAL A 3 3.98 -10.64 13.05
N THR A 4 3.72 -11.30 11.91
CA THR A 4 3.00 -10.69 10.78
C THR A 4 1.60 -10.22 11.17
N VAL A 5 0.86 -11.01 11.96
CA VAL A 5 -0.49 -10.63 12.41
C VAL A 5 -0.45 -9.37 13.28
N TYR A 6 0.41 -9.35 14.29
CA TYR A 6 0.52 -8.18 15.18
C TYR A 6 1.00 -6.93 14.45
N TYR A 7 1.98 -7.06 13.55
CA TYR A 7 2.43 -5.93 12.72
C TYR A 7 1.32 -5.41 11.82
N GLY A 8 0.62 -6.32 11.13
CA GLY A 8 -0.48 -5.95 10.24
C GLY A 8 -1.58 -5.20 10.99
N TYR A 9 -2.01 -5.70 12.16
CA TYR A 9 -3.02 -5.04 12.97
C TYR A 9 -2.59 -3.69 13.48
N ALA A 10 -1.37 -3.56 13.99
CA ALA A 10 -0.85 -2.28 14.47
C ALA A 10 -0.83 -1.25 13.33
N LEU A 11 -0.32 -1.63 12.16
CA LEU A 11 -0.26 -0.75 11.00
C LEU A 11 -1.65 -0.41 10.44
N PHE A 12 -2.56 -1.37 10.31
CA PHE A 12 -3.92 -1.10 9.83
C PHE A 12 -4.69 -0.19 10.79
N LEU A 13 -4.54 -0.39 12.11
CA LEU A 13 -5.12 0.51 13.10
C LEU A 13 -4.54 1.92 12.98
N LEU A 14 -3.22 2.05 12.83
CA LEU A 14 -2.57 3.34 12.63
C LEU A 14 -3.00 4.01 11.32
N THR A 15 -3.29 3.26 10.26
CA THR A 15 -3.89 3.80 9.03
C THR A 15 -5.28 4.37 9.27
N VAL A 16 -6.12 3.68 10.06
CA VAL A 16 -7.45 4.21 10.43
C VAL A 16 -7.31 5.48 11.27
N VAL A 17 -6.44 5.48 12.27
CA VAL A 17 -6.20 6.67 13.12
C VAL A 17 -5.63 7.82 12.28
N GLY A 18 -4.65 7.55 11.41
CA GLY A 18 -4.08 8.52 10.48
C GLY A 18 -5.14 9.13 9.56
N LEU A 19 -6.02 8.30 8.99
CA LEU A 19 -7.12 8.80 8.17
C LEU A 19 -8.08 9.68 8.99
N LEU A 20 -8.54 9.22 10.15
CA LEU A 20 -9.46 10.00 11.00
C LEU A 20 -8.87 11.36 11.34
N LEU A 21 -7.56 11.40 11.58
CA LEU A 21 -6.87 12.66 11.77
C LEU A 21 -6.90 13.48 10.49
N THR A 22 -6.58 12.95 9.30
CA THR A 22 -6.67 13.69 8.02
C THR A 22 -8.02 14.33 7.73
N LEU A 23 -9.13 13.85 8.32
CA LEU A 23 -10.45 14.46 8.11
C LEU A 23 -10.60 15.82 8.81
N VAL A 24 -9.81 16.14 9.84
CA VAL A 24 -9.97 17.35 10.66
C VAL A 24 -9.83 18.67 9.86
N PRO A 25 -8.79 18.89 9.02
CA PRO A 25 -8.63 20.05 8.16
C PRO A 25 -9.73 20.16 7.12
N TRP A 26 -10.23 19.04 6.62
CA TRP A 26 -11.32 19.04 5.64
C TRP A 26 -12.64 19.49 6.27
N PHE A 27 -12.92 19.07 7.51
CA PHE A 27 -14.05 19.61 8.27
C PHE A 27 -13.90 21.10 8.57
N GLN A 28 -12.68 21.57 8.86
CA GLN A 28 -12.41 23.01 9.00
C GLN A 28 -12.64 23.77 7.68
N LEU A 29 -12.25 23.19 6.55
CA LEU A 29 -12.48 23.74 5.23
C LEU A 29 -13.98 23.89 4.93
N ILE A 30 -14.78 22.86 5.21
CA ILE A 30 -16.25 22.90 5.09
C ILE A 30 -16.85 23.98 5.98
N ALA A 31 -16.38 24.11 7.23
CA ALA A 31 -16.87 25.10 8.17
C ALA A 31 -16.58 26.54 7.71
N VAL A 32 -15.43 26.78 7.07
CA VAL A 32 -15.06 28.09 6.51
C VAL A 32 -15.78 28.38 5.19
N THR A 33 -15.95 27.38 4.32
CA THR A 33 -16.63 27.57 3.04
C THR A 33 -18.14 27.71 3.15
N ASN A 34 -18.76 27.30 4.26
CA ASN A 34 -20.20 27.51 4.49
C ASN A 34 -20.60 29.00 4.57
N ASP A 35 -19.65 29.89 4.87
CA ASP A 35 -19.87 31.35 4.82
C ASP A 35 -19.79 31.92 3.39
N THR A 36 -19.21 31.17 2.44
CA THR A 36 -19.02 31.56 1.04
C THR A 36 -19.72 30.55 0.12
N ARG A 37 -20.93 30.87 -0.36
CA ARG A 37 -21.86 30.06 -1.20
C ARG A 37 -21.31 29.41 -2.50
N THR A 38 -20.01 29.28 -2.69
CA THR A 38 -19.36 28.88 -3.95
C THR A 38 -18.97 27.41 -4.03
N VAL A 39 -19.00 26.64 -2.94
CA VAL A 39 -18.71 25.19 -2.97
C VAL A 39 -19.93 24.43 -2.50
N SER A 40 -20.51 23.56 -3.35
CA SER A 40 -21.59 22.69 -2.87
C SER A 40 -21.01 21.71 -1.86
N ASP A 41 -21.52 21.71 -0.63
CA ASP A 41 -21.11 20.79 0.45
C ASP A 41 -21.08 19.33 -0.03
N PHE A 42 -21.97 18.99 -0.96
CA PHE A 42 -22.05 17.68 -1.60
C PHE A 42 -20.74 17.27 -2.30
N SER A 43 -20.05 18.18 -3.00
CA SER A 43 -18.80 17.86 -3.70
C SER A 43 -17.64 17.59 -2.74
N VAL A 44 -17.57 18.34 -1.64
CA VAL A 44 -16.51 18.16 -0.61
C VAL A 44 -16.73 16.86 0.16
N VAL A 45 -17.98 16.57 0.54
CA VAL A 45 -18.32 15.31 1.21
C VAL A 45 -18.03 14.11 0.31
N MET A 46 -18.37 14.17 -0.98
CA MET A 46 -18.08 13.10 -1.94
C MET A 46 -16.57 12.88 -2.15
N LEU A 47 -15.78 13.96 -2.18
CA LEU A 47 -14.32 13.87 -2.22
C LEU A 47 -13.76 13.23 -0.94
N LEU A 48 -14.25 13.63 0.23
CA LEU A 48 -13.84 13.05 1.52
C LEU A 48 -14.13 11.55 1.61
N VAL A 49 -15.33 11.13 1.23
CA VAL A 49 -15.71 9.72 1.19
C VAL A 49 -14.83 8.96 0.20
N SER A 50 -14.54 9.56 -0.96
CA SER A 50 -13.63 8.96 -1.95
C SER A 50 -12.22 8.77 -1.39
N PHE A 51 -11.64 9.78 -0.73
CA PHE A 51 -10.32 9.67 -0.09
C PHE A 51 -10.30 8.62 1.02
N ALA A 52 -11.31 8.61 1.88
CA ALA A 52 -11.43 7.65 2.97
C ALA A 52 -11.53 6.21 2.44
N PHE A 53 -12.36 6.00 1.41
CA PHE A 53 -12.49 4.72 0.74
C PHE A 53 -11.16 4.30 0.11
N THR A 54 -10.51 5.20 -0.62
CA THR A 54 -9.26 4.90 -1.32
C THR A 54 -8.12 4.54 -0.37
N ALA A 55 -8.07 5.14 0.83
CA ALA A 55 -7.06 4.84 1.83
C ALA A 55 -7.32 3.51 2.59
N LEU A 56 -8.59 3.18 2.90
CA LEU A 56 -8.93 2.05 3.78
C LEU A 56 -9.38 0.80 3.04
N ALA A 57 -10.07 0.94 1.92
CA ALA A 57 -10.66 -0.19 1.22
C ALA A 57 -9.60 -1.22 0.79
N PRO A 58 -8.43 -0.85 0.23
CA PRO A 58 -7.45 -1.85 -0.21
C PRO A 58 -6.95 -2.79 0.92
N PRO A 59 -6.44 -2.29 2.06
CA PRO A 59 -6.01 -3.18 3.15
C PRO A 59 -7.20 -3.89 3.82
N LEU A 60 -8.35 -3.23 3.98
CA LEU A 60 -9.50 -3.82 4.67
C LEU A 60 -10.19 -4.91 3.85
N ILE A 61 -10.50 -4.65 2.58
CA ILE A 61 -11.10 -5.62 1.67
C ILE A 61 -10.14 -6.77 1.44
N GLY A 62 -8.84 -6.48 1.25
CA GLY A 62 -7.81 -7.51 1.20
C GLY A 62 -7.85 -8.39 2.45
N TYR A 63 -7.84 -7.79 3.64
CA TYR A 63 -7.93 -8.53 4.89
C TYR A 63 -9.17 -9.43 4.98
N LEU A 64 -10.35 -8.87 4.71
CA LEU A 64 -11.61 -9.63 4.76
C LEU A 64 -11.67 -10.74 3.72
N ALA A 65 -11.16 -10.50 2.50
CA ALA A 65 -11.08 -11.50 1.45
C ALA A 65 -10.17 -12.67 1.86
N GLY A 66 -8.99 -12.38 2.44
CA GLY A 66 -8.07 -13.41 2.92
C GLY A 66 -8.59 -14.19 4.11
N ASP A 67 -9.24 -13.51 5.06
CA ASP A 67 -9.85 -14.13 6.23
C ASP A 67 -11.00 -15.07 5.82
N SER A 68 -11.90 -14.58 4.95
CA SER A 68 -13.06 -15.34 4.46
C SER A 68 -12.68 -16.49 3.52
N ALA A 69 -11.60 -16.34 2.74
CA ALA A 69 -11.13 -17.37 1.84
C ALA A 69 -10.43 -18.52 2.57
N THR A 70 -9.96 -18.28 3.80
CA THR A 70 -9.28 -19.30 4.61
C THR A 70 -10.30 -20.28 5.18
N ARG A 71 -10.07 -21.59 4.98
CA ARG A 71 -11.00 -22.65 5.43
C ARG A 71 -10.54 -23.44 6.66
N THR A 72 -9.40 -23.09 7.24
CA THR A 72 -8.83 -23.81 8.38
C THR A 72 -9.65 -23.57 9.66
N LYS A 73 -9.51 -24.41 10.70
CA LYS A 73 -10.10 -24.10 12.01
C LYS A 73 -9.25 -23.13 12.83
N SER A 74 -8.00 -22.91 12.42
CA SER A 74 -7.03 -22.14 13.18
C SER A 74 -7.20 -20.63 12.96
N LYS A 75 -7.72 -19.92 13.98
CA LYS A 75 -7.91 -18.45 13.94
C LYS A 75 -6.64 -17.69 13.58
N ILE A 76 -5.47 -18.16 14.03
CA ILE A 76 -4.21 -17.46 13.72
C ILE A 76 -3.86 -17.53 12.23
N VAL A 77 -4.24 -18.60 11.53
CA VAL A 77 -3.98 -18.75 10.10
C VAL A 77 -4.94 -17.87 9.29
N HIS A 78 -6.19 -17.75 9.73
CA HIS A 78 -7.17 -16.79 9.20
C HIS A 78 -6.64 -15.36 9.23
N HIS A 79 -6.24 -14.88 10.41
CA HIS A 79 -5.68 -13.55 10.58
C HIS A 79 -4.37 -13.35 9.82
N PHE A 80 -3.51 -14.38 9.76
CA PHE A 80 -2.28 -14.33 8.99
C PHE A 80 -2.54 -14.15 7.50
N ASN A 81 -3.42 -14.98 6.92
CA ASN A 81 -3.79 -14.87 5.51
C ASN A 81 -4.52 -13.56 5.21
N GLY A 82 -5.39 -13.10 6.10
CA GLY A 82 -6.02 -11.79 6.03
C GLY A 82 -4.97 -10.69 5.93
N VAL A 83 -4.01 -10.62 6.86
CA VAL A 83 -2.95 -9.59 6.79
C VAL A 83 -2.15 -9.67 5.50
N LEU A 84 -1.81 -10.88 5.02
CA LEU A 84 -1.08 -11.05 3.77
C LEU A 84 -1.86 -10.57 2.53
N PHE A 85 -3.18 -10.80 2.48
CA PHE A 85 -4.03 -10.22 1.45
C PHE A 85 -4.20 -8.71 1.61
N GLY A 86 -4.26 -8.18 2.83
CA GLY A 86 -4.30 -6.74 3.07
C GLY A 86 -3.04 -6.04 2.56
N VAL A 87 -1.85 -6.62 2.82
CA VAL A 87 -0.58 -6.13 2.27
C VAL A 87 -0.56 -6.21 0.73
N LEU A 88 -1.08 -7.30 0.15
CA LEU A 88 -1.24 -7.40 -1.31
C LEU A 88 -2.19 -6.33 -1.87
N GLY A 89 -3.30 -6.05 -1.16
CA GLY A 89 -4.24 -5.00 -1.52
C GLY A 89 -3.57 -3.63 -1.57
N VAL A 90 -2.68 -3.33 -0.62
CA VAL A 90 -1.88 -2.09 -0.64
C VAL A 90 -0.94 -2.04 -1.83
N TRP A 91 -0.25 -3.14 -2.15
CA TRP A 91 0.61 -3.23 -3.34
C TRP A 91 -0.18 -2.99 -4.64
N LEU A 92 -1.34 -3.62 -4.77
CA LEU A 92 -2.22 -3.45 -5.93
C LEU A 92 -2.76 -2.03 -6.03
N TRP A 93 -3.14 -1.43 -4.90
CA TRP A 93 -3.60 -0.05 -4.86
C TRP A 93 -2.50 0.92 -5.25
N PHE A 94 -1.27 0.71 -4.79
CA PHE A 94 -0.12 1.54 -5.17
C PHE A 94 0.13 1.45 -6.69
N LEU A 95 0.19 0.23 -7.24
CA LEU A 95 0.32 0.02 -8.68
C LEU A 95 -0.81 0.69 -9.47
N ALA A 96 -2.06 0.47 -9.06
CA ALA A 96 -3.22 1.02 -9.75
C ALA A 96 -3.27 2.55 -9.67
N THR A 97 -2.85 3.14 -8.55
CA THR A 97 -2.72 4.60 -8.40
C THR A 97 -1.71 5.16 -9.40
N MET A 98 -0.57 4.48 -9.57
CA MET A 98 0.45 4.89 -10.55
C MET A 98 -0.05 4.75 -11.98
N LEU A 99 -0.78 3.67 -12.30
CA LEU A 99 -1.37 3.46 -13.63
C LEU A 99 -2.44 4.51 -13.96
N VAL A 100 -3.32 4.82 -13.01
CA VAL A 100 -4.34 5.86 -13.19
C VAL A 100 -3.70 7.24 -13.32
N GLY A 101 -2.70 7.57 -12.48
CA GLY A 101 -1.96 8.82 -12.60
C GLY A 101 -1.23 8.96 -13.93
N TYR A 102 -0.66 7.87 -14.46
CA TYR A 102 -0.08 7.83 -15.80
C TYR A 102 -1.14 8.07 -16.88
N ALA A 103 -2.30 7.40 -16.80
CA ALA A 103 -3.38 7.56 -17.76
C ALA A 103 -3.95 8.99 -17.77
N GLN A 104 -3.99 9.66 -16.61
CA GLN A 104 -4.44 11.04 -16.47
C GLN A 104 -3.60 12.07 -17.24
N GLN A 105 -2.34 11.75 -17.58
CA GLN A 105 -1.53 12.60 -18.47
C GLN A 105 -2.13 12.71 -19.88
N TRP A 106 -2.91 11.71 -20.30
CA TRP A 106 -3.53 11.62 -21.62
C TRP A 106 -5.05 11.83 -21.55
N LEU A 107 -5.66 11.51 -20.41
CA LEU A 107 -7.10 11.55 -20.15
C LEU A 107 -7.37 12.39 -18.89
N SER A 108 -7.28 13.72 -19.04
CA SER A 108 -7.55 14.64 -17.93
C SER A 108 -9.03 14.66 -17.55
N ALA A 109 -9.33 14.83 -16.26
CA ALA A 109 -10.70 14.99 -15.79
C ALA A 109 -11.22 16.40 -16.09
N HIS A 110 -12.41 16.50 -16.68
CA HIS A 110 -13.03 17.76 -17.08
C HIS A 110 -14.07 18.26 -16.06
N ASN A 111 -14.46 17.41 -15.11
CA ASN A 111 -15.42 17.75 -14.06
C ASN A 111 -15.14 17.00 -12.74
N ASN A 112 -15.80 17.42 -11.66
CA ASN A 112 -15.62 16.84 -10.32
C ASN A 112 -16.05 15.36 -10.24
N PHE A 113 -17.02 14.94 -11.05
CA PHE A 113 -17.49 13.55 -11.06
C PHE A 113 -16.42 12.61 -11.64
N GLU A 114 -15.78 13.01 -12.74
CA GLU A 114 -14.64 12.29 -13.33
C GLU A 114 -13.47 12.22 -12.36
N GLN A 115 -13.17 13.28 -11.61
CA GLN A 115 -12.14 13.24 -10.57
C GLN A 115 -12.45 12.22 -9.46
N VAL A 116 -13.70 12.19 -8.99
CA VAL A 116 -14.12 11.20 -7.98
C VAL A 116 -13.97 9.78 -8.51
N LEU A 117 -14.37 9.52 -9.76
CA LEU A 117 -14.21 8.20 -10.39
C LEU A 117 -12.74 7.78 -10.51
N LEU A 118 -11.87 8.69 -10.97
CA LEU A 118 -10.45 8.42 -11.11
C LEU A 118 -9.77 8.19 -9.75
N ASN A 119 -10.21 8.86 -8.68
CA ASN A 119 -9.71 8.63 -7.33
C ASN A 119 -10.17 7.30 -6.73
N LEU A 120 -11.38 6.82 -7.08
CA LEU A 120 -11.93 5.55 -6.61
C LEU A 120 -11.41 4.34 -7.41
N ALA A 121 -11.02 4.54 -8.66
CA ALA A 121 -10.62 3.46 -9.57
C ALA A 121 -9.46 2.60 -9.01
N PRO A 122 -8.35 3.16 -8.47
CA PRO A 122 -7.26 2.36 -7.92
C PRO A 122 -7.69 1.40 -6.81
N ALA A 123 -8.48 1.90 -5.86
CA ALA A 123 -8.95 1.10 -4.73
C ALA A 123 -9.96 0.04 -5.18
N SER A 124 -10.82 0.38 -6.13
CA SER A 124 -11.79 -0.56 -6.72
C SER A 124 -11.09 -1.69 -7.47
N ILE A 125 -10.08 -1.38 -8.30
CA ILE A 125 -9.27 -2.37 -9.01
C ILE A 125 -8.55 -3.30 -8.01
N ALA A 126 -7.90 -2.72 -7.00
CA ALA A 126 -7.20 -3.48 -5.97
C ALA A 126 -8.15 -4.43 -5.20
N ALA A 127 -9.33 -3.95 -4.84
CA ALA A 127 -10.38 -4.73 -4.19
C ALA A 127 -10.86 -5.89 -5.07
N LEU A 128 -11.17 -5.64 -6.35
CA LEU A 128 -11.63 -6.67 -7.27
C LEU A 128 -10.59 -7.77 -7.48
N VAL A 129 -9.31 -7.40 -7.66
CA VAL A 129 -8.22 -8.37 -7.86
C VAL A 129 -7.99 -9.19 -6.59
N THR A 130 -8.01 -8.57 -5.40
CA THR A 130 -7.85 -9.30 -4.13
C THR A 130 -9.02 -10.24 -3.86
N ILE A 131 -10.26 -9.82 -4.12
CA ILE A 131 -11.44 -10.68 -4.01
C ILE A 131 -11.34 -11.85 -4.99
N ALA A 132 -10.99 -11.60 -6.26
CA ALA A 132 -10.84 -12.64 -7.27
C ALA A 132 -9.78 -13.69 -6.87
N LEU A 133 -8.62 -13.24 -6.37
CA LEU A 133 -7.60 -14.14 -5.86
C LEU A 133 -8.08 -14.89 -4.61
N GLY A 134 -8.82 -14.23 -3.70
CA GLY A 134 -9.42 -14.87 -2.53
C GLY A 134 -10.39 -15.99 -2.89
N VAL A 135 -11.30 -15.74 -3.84
CA VAL A 135 -12.22 -16.74 -4.37
C VAL A 135 -11.46 -17.89 -5.03
N PHE A 136 -10.45 -17.58 -5.85
CA PHE A 136 -9.64 -18.60 -6.52
C PHE A 136 -8.86 -19.45 -5.51
N TYR A 137 -8.27 -18.82 -4.49
CA TYR A 137 -7.59 -19.47 -3.38
C TYR A 137 -8.54 -20.40 -2.62
N ALA A 138 -9.71 -19.91 -2.20
CA ALA A 138 -10.72 -20.70 -1.48
C ALA A 138 -11.20 -21.93 -2.27
N ARG A 139 -11.29 -21.81 -3.60
CA ARG A 139 -11.71 -22.93 -4.48
C ARG A 139 -10.63 -23.98 -4.66
N HIS A 140 -9.36 -23.58 -4.72
CA HIS A 140 -8.26 -24.48 -5.13
C HIS A 140 -7.37 -24.96 -3.98
N THR A 141 -7.45 -24.39 -2.79
CA THR A 141 -6.66 -24.84 -1.64
C THR A 141 -7.45 -25.64 -0.62
N LYS A 142 -6.84 -26.73 -0.14
CA LYS A 142 -7.35 -27.55 0.97
C LYS A 142 -7.03 -26.85 2.31
N HIS A 143 -7.74 -27.26 3.37
CA HIS A 143 -7.87 -26.63 4.70
C HIS A 143 -6.59 -26.26 5.49
N GLN A 144 -5.37 -26.39 4.95
CA GLN A 144 -4.13 -26.23 5.72
C GLN A 144 -2.99 -25.47 5.01
N ILE A 145 -3.15 -25.02 3.77
CA ILE A 145 -2.08 -24.28 3.10
C ILE A 145 -2.05 -22.86 3.65
N ALA A 146 -0.88 -22.37 4.06
CA ALA A 146 -0.71 -20.95 4.38
C ALA A 146 -0.60 -20.16 3.06
N LEU A 147 -1.17 -18.97 2.99
CA LEU A 147 -1.18 -18.19 1.75
C LEU A 147 0.23 -17.92 1.21
N ILE A 148 1.22 -17.82 2.11
CA ILE A 148 2.60 -17.59 1.73
C ILE A 148 3.19 -18.72 0.88
N ASP A 149 2.64 -19.93 0.96
CA ASP A 149 3.07 -21.10 0.19
C ASP A 149 2.26 -21.25 -1.13
N TYR A 150 1.25 -20.42 -1.32
CA TYR A 150 0.38 -20.46 -2.49
C TYR A 150 1.02 -19.74 -3.68
N LYS A 151 1.51 -20.50 -4.67
CA LYS A 151 2.24 -19.96 -5.83
C LYS A 151 1.53 -18.79 -6.55
N PRO A 152 0.21 -18.81 -6.83
CA PRO A 152 -0.44 -17.68 -7.48
C PRO A 152 -0.36 -16.37 -6.66
N TYR A 153 -0.39 -16.46 -5.32
CA TYR A 153 -0.16 -15.30 -4.46
C TYR A 153 1.28 -14.81 -4.57
N GLN A 154 2.27 -15.72 -4.50
CA GLN A 154 3.69 -15.36 -4.61
C GLN A 154 4.00 -14.67 -5.95
N VAL A 155 3.51 -15.25 -7.05
CA VAL A 155 3.68 -14.71 -8.41
C VAL A 155 3.01 -13.35 -8.53
N LEU A 156 1.77 -13.21 -8.07
CA LEU A 156 1.08 -11.92 -8.15
C LEU A 156 1.80 -10.84 -7.34
N LEU A 157 2.22 -11.12 -6.10
CA LEU A 157 2.91 -10.14 -5.27
C LEU A 157 4.24 -9.69 -5.91
N ILE A 158 5.02 -10.63 -6.43
CA ILE A 158 6.28 -10.33 -7.11
C ILE A 158 6.03 -9.52 -8.39
N SER A 159 5.07 -9.95 -9.21
CA SER A 159 4.71 -9.23 -10.43
C SER A 159 4.23 -7.81 -10.15
N VAL A 160 3.39 -7.61 -9.13
CA VAL A 160 2.91 -6.28 -8.74
C VAL A 160 4.04 -5.40 -8.23
N ALA A 161 4.98 -5.94 -7.45
CA ALA A 161 6.15 -5.19 -6.99
C ALA A 161 7.05 -4.75 -8.16
N ILE A 162 7.31 -5.65 -9.12
CA ILE A 162 8.10 -5.34 -10.33
C ILE A 162 7.37 -4.33 -11.21
N LEU A 163 6.08 -4.54 -11.47
CA LEU A 163 5.29 -3.63 -12.29
C LEU A 163 5.16 -2.25 -11.65
N SER A 164 5.06 -2.16 -10.31
CA SER A 164 5.01 -0.87 -9.62
C SER A 164 6.26 -0.06 -9.92
N VAL A 165 7.44 -0.70 -9.84
CA VAL A 165 8.72 -0.10 -10.21
C VAL A 165 8.75 0.36 -11.67
N LEU A 166 8.30 -0.50 -12.59
CA LEU A 166 8.30 -0.17 -14.03
C LEU A 166 7.34 0.95 -14.41
N VAL A 167 6.13 0.96 -13.85
CA VAL A 167 5.09 1.97 -14.13
C VAL A 167 5.49 3.32 -13.54
N THR A 168 5.99 3.37 -12.30
CA THR A 168 6.51 4.63 -11.74
C THR A 168 7.71 5.12 -12.56
N GLY A 169 8.52 4.19 -13.09
CA GLY A 169 9.55 4.43 -14.09
C GLY A 169 9.05 5.16 -15.34
N ALA A 170 8.07 4.56 -16.02
CA ALA A 170 7.50 5.13 -17.25
C ALA A 170 6.82 6.49 -17.01
N ALA A 171 6.10 6.65 -15.90
CA ALA A 171 5.44 7.90 -15.53
C ALA A 171 6.45 9.04 -15.28
N GLY A 172 7.54 8.76 -14.57
CA GLY A 172 8.62 9.72 -14.37
C GLY A 172 9.29 10.14 -15.68
N ALA A 173 9.53 9.19 -16.60
CA ALA A 173 10.19 9.46 -17.88
C ALA A 173 9.35 10.36 -18.81
N LEU A 174 8.02 10.19 -18.81
CA LEU A 174 7.12 11.07 -19.56
C LEU A 174 7.02 12.46 -18.95
N SER A 175 6.94 12.58 -17.61
CA SER A 175 6.91 13.88 -16.93
C SER A 175 8.15 14.73 -17.20
N ALA A 176 9.27 14.07 -17.52
CA ALA A 176 10.51 14.73 -17.86
C ALA A 176 10.56 15.25 -19.30
N GLN A 177 9.68 14.76 -20.20
CA GLN A 177 9.59 15.27 -21.57
C GLN A 177 8.84 16.61 -21.64
N THR A 178 8.04 16.97 -20.64
CA THR A 178 7.22 18.19 -20.62
C THR A 178 7.92 19.42 -20.02
N GLY A 179 9.26 19.41 -19.92
CA GLY A 179 10.06 20.59 -19.54
C GLY A 179 10.51 20.64 -18.08
N GLY A 180 10.26 19.60 -17.28
CA GLY A 180 10.90 19.45 -15.98
C GLY A 180 12.35 19.00 -16.11
N GLU A 181 13.18 19.27 -15.09
CA GLU A 181 14.54 18.74 -15.03
C GLU A 181 14.51 17.21 -15.07
N PHE A 182 14.81 16.64 -16.25
CA PHE A 182 14.68 15.20 -16.50
C PHE A 182 15.39 14.37 -15.42
N MET A 183 16.54 14.86 -14.94
CA MET A 183 17.27 14.19 -13.87
C MET A 183 16.58 14.22 -12.52
N THR A 184 16.02 15.34 -12.11
CA THR A 184 15.32 15.47 -10.82
C THR A 184 14.06 14.59 -10.80
N LEU A 185 13.32 14.55 -11.91
CA LEU A 185 12.12 13.72 -12.05
C LEU A 185 12.46 12.22 -12.17
N ALA A 186 13.46 11.86 -12.97
CA ALA A 186 13.92 10.48 -13.08
C ALA A 186 14.47 9.95 -11.75
N LEU A 187 15.23 10.75 -11.01
CA LEU A 187 15.75 10.35 -9.70
C LEU A 187 14.61 10.14 -8.70
N THR A 188 13.67 11.08 -8.62
CA THR A 188 12.60 11.09 -7.60
C THR A 188 11.58 9.98 -7.83
N TYR A 189 11.15 9.76 -9.07
CA TYR A 189 10.05 8.85 -9.38
C TYR A 189 10.52 7.47 -9.86
N ILE A 190 11.69 7.38 -10.49
CA ILE A 190 12.15 6.14 -11.11
C ILE A 190 13.26 5.51 -10.29
N ILE A 191 14.41 6.18 -10.21
CA ILE A 191 15.65 5.55 -9.77
C ILE A 191 15.61 5.27 -8.27
N VAL A 192 15.25 6.26 -7.45
CA VAL A 192 15.26 6.11 -5.99
C VAL A 192 14.24 5.07 -5.51
N PRO A 193 12.94 5.11 -5.91
CA PRO A 193 11.97 4.10 -5.47
C PRO A 193 12.31 2.69 -5.94
N SER A 194 12.84 2.54 -7.15
CA SER A 194 13.24 1.25 -7.73
C SER A 194 14.45 0.67 -7.02
N LEU A 195 15.50 1.47 -6.83
CA LEU A 195 16.68 1.06 -6.08
C LEU A 195 16.33 0.73 -4.64
N PHE A 196 15.49 1.55 -3.98
CA PHE A 196 15.04 1.27 -2.63
C PHE A 196 14.31 -0.07 -2.55
N THR A 197 13.32 -0.31 -3.42
CA THR A 197 12.55 -1.55 -3.44
C THR A 197 13.45 -2.77 -3.71
N LEU A 198 14.36 -2.64 -4.68
CA LEU A 198 15.32 -3.69 -5.02
C LEU A 198 16.27 -3.98 -3.84
N VAL A 199 16.94 -2.96 -3.30
CA VAL A 199 17.90 -3.08 -2.19
C VAL A 199 17.20 -3.60 -0.94
N ALA A 200 16.03 -3.06 -0.57
CA ALA A 200 15.27 -3.52 0.58
C ALA A 200 14.84 -4.98 0.43
N THR A 201 14.46 -5.41 -0.78
CA THR A 201 14.11 -6.81 -1.06
C THR A 201 15.35 -7.72 -0.97
N LEU A 202 16.49 -7.30 -1.53
CA LEU A 202 17.74 -8.06 -1.50
C LEU A 202 18.32 -8.17 -0.08
N VAL A 203 18.33 -7.06 0.67
CA VAL A 203 18.75 -7.04 2.07
C VAL A 203 17.81 -7.91 2.90
N GLY A 204 16.49 -7.81 2.71
CA GLY A 204 15.52 -8.69 3.37
C GLY A 204 15.78 -10.17 3.07
N TYR A 205 16.01 -10.51 1.81
CA TYR A 205 16.31 -11.86 1.36
C TYR A 205 17.58 -12.40 2.04
N TRP A 206 18.63 -11.58 2.12
CA TRP A 206 19.88 -11.93 2.78
C TRP A 206 19.73 -12.07 4.30
N VAL A 207 19.03 -11.13 4.96
CA VAL A 207 18.77 -11.15 6.41
C VAL A 207 17.99 -12.40 6.82
N LEU A 208 16.97 -12.79 6.04
CA LEU A 208 16.20 -14.01 6.28
C LEU A 208 17.07 -15.27 6.08
N GLY A 209 18.00 -15.25 5.13
CA GLY A 209 18.94 -16.34 4.86
C GLY A 209 18.23 -17.68 4.60
N LYS A 210 18.90 -18.82 4.80
CA LYS A 210 18.28 -20.16 4.62
C LYS A 210 17.07 -20.42 5.55
N LYS A 211 16.88 -19.61 6.60
CA LYS A 211 15.79 -19.78 7.57
C LYS A 211 14.44 -19.25 7.06
N GLY A 212 14.45 -18.43 6.02
CA GLY A 212 13.23 -17.86 5.45
C GLY A 212 12.45 -18.79 4.51
N GLY A 213 12.84 -20.06 4.39
CA GLY A 213 12.25 -21.03 3.48
C GLY A 213 12.98 -21.10 2.13
N ASN A 214 12.26 -21.50 1.09
CA ASN A 214 12.79 -21.56 -0.27
C ASN A 214 13.09 -20.13 -0.83
N ALA A 215 13.67 -20.04 -2.03
CA ALA A 215 14.00 -18.75 -2.63
C ALA A 215 12.78 -17.83 -2.80
N TRP A 216 11.64 -18.38 -3.24
CA TRP A 216 10.40 -17.65 -3.47
C TRP A 216 9.80 -17.08 -2.18
N GLU A 217 9.70 -17.90 -1.13
CA GLU A 217 9.22 -17.47 0.17
C GLU A 217 10.08 -16.37 0.77
N ARG A 218 11.40 -16.42 0.59
CA ARG A 218 12.31 -15.36 1.08
C ARG A 218 12.07 -14.03 0.38
N VAL A 219 11.87 -14.06 -0.94
CA VAL A 219 11.52 -12.86 -1.71
C VAL A 219 10.16 -12.33 -1.24
N VAL A 220 9.15 -13.19 -1.14
CA VAL A 220 7.78 -12.82 -0.71
C VAL A 220 7.77 -12.23 0.71
N ARG A 221 8.46 -12.84 1.67
CA ARG A 221 8.60 -12.29 3.04
C ARG A 221 9.28 -10.93 3.05
N SER A 222 10.24 -10.72 2.16
CA SER A 222 10.93 -9.43 2.01
C SER A 222 10.01 -8.38 1.40
N LEU A 223 9.22 -8.74 0.38
CA LEU A 223 8.20 -7.86 -0.21
C LEU A 223 7.06 -7.54 0.75
N ILE A 224 6.69 -8.47 1.63
CA ILE A 224 5.73 -8.19 2.73
C ILE A 224 6.33 -7.15 3.69
N ALA A 225 7.62 -7.27 4.03
CA ALA A 225 8.31 -6.29 4.86
C ALA A 225 8.33 -4.90 4.21
N VAL A 226 8.62 -4.83 2.91
CA VAL A 226 8.54 -3.58 2.13
C VAL A 226 7.11 -3.06 2.10
N GLY A 227 6.11 -3.92 1.94
CA GLY A 227 4.70 -3.54 1.99
C GLY A 227 4.30 -2.91 3.33
N PHE A 228 4.80 -3.43 4.46
CA PHE A 228 4.61 -2.76 5.76
C PHE A 228 5.30 -1.40 5.85
N ALA A 229 6.48 -1.26 5.23
CA ALA A 229 7.17 0.02 5.11
C ALA A 229 6.38 1.02 4.27
N VAL A 230 5.74 0.57 3.18
CA VAL A 230 4.86 1.39 2.33
C VAL A 230 3.61 1.82 3.11
N ILE A 231 3.00 0.93 3.90
CA ILE A 231 1.87 1.31 4.78
C ILE A 231 2.32 2.37 5.79
N ALA A 232 3.48 2.20 6.41
CA ALA A 232 4.04 3.19 7.33
C ALA A 232 4.31 4.53 6.64
N LEU A 233 4.82 4.52 5.42
CA LEU A 233 5.01 5.72 4.61
C LEU A 233 3.68 6.46 4.41
N THR A 234 2.62 5.74 4.00
CA THR A 234 1.28 6.33 3.82
C THR A 234 0.74 6.93 5.11
N ILE A 235 0.98 6.29 6.26
CA ILE A 235 0.59 6.83 7.56
C ILE A 235 1.34 8.14 7.81
N VAL A 236 2.67 8.15 7.70
CA VAL A 236 3.46 9.36 8.00
C VAL A 236 3.13 10.51 7.03
N THR A 237 2.87 10.24 5.75
CA THR A 237 2.47 11.29 4.80
C THR A 237 1.10 11.88 5.11
N GLN A 238 0.16 11.09 5.64
CA GLN A 238 -1.11 11.61 6.18
C GLN A 238 -0.88 12.58 7.34
N PHE A 239 0.10 12.32 8.20
CA PHE A 239 0.49 13.23 9.30
C PHE A 239 1.29 14.45 8.84
N ALA A 240 2.09 14.32 7.77
CA ALA A 240 2.92 15.39 7.24
C ALA A 240 2.12 16.65 6.85
N ALA A 241 0.88 16.47 6.40
CA ALA A 241 -0.02 17.56 6.05
C ALA A 241 -0.27 18.56 7.20
N TYR A 242 -0.10 18.14 8.47
CA TYR A 242 -0.32 18.98 9.66
C TYR A 242 0.88 19.83 10.07
N ILE A 243 2.07 19.38 9.72
CA ILE A 243 3.33 19.96 10.18
C ILE A 243 4.16 20.48 9.01
N GLY A 244 3.52 20.78 7.88
CA GLY A 244 4.15 21.14 6.62
C GLY A 244 5.13 22.32 6.67
N TRP A 245 5.16 23.10 7.75
CA TRP A 245 6.17 24.11 8.04
C TRP A 245 7.54 23.53 8.47
N MET A 246 7.63 22.22 8.73
CA MET A 246 8.85 21.49 9.10
C MET A 246 9.24 20.43 8.04
N GLN A 247 9.24 20.77 6.74
CA GLN A 247 9.43 19.78 5.65
C GLN A 247 10.68 18.90 5.81
N ASP A 248 11.83 19.48 6.17
CA ASP A 248 13.08 18.74 6.35
C ASP A 248 13.01 17.74 7.54
N PHE A 249 12.35 18.15 8.62
CA PHE A 249 12.13 17.31 9.79
C PHE A 249 11.16 16.16 9.47
N ILE A 250 10.09 16.44 8.72
CA ILE A 250 9.15 15.42 8.24
C ILE A 250 9.88 14.38 7.40
N PHE A 251 10.72 14.81 6.47
CA PHE A 251 11.48 13.91 5.60
C PHE A 251 12.36 12.97 6.42
N LEU A 252 13.09 13.49 7.40
CA LEU A 252 13.90 12.68 8.31
C LEU A 252 13.04 11.67 9.10
N CYS A 253 11.92 12.12 9.67
CA CYS A 253 10.99 11.27 10.40
C CYS A 253 10.41 10.15 9.52
N VAL A 254 10.05 10.45 8.27
CA VAL A 254 9.58 9.48 7.28
C VAL A 254 10.64 8.41 7.08
N CYS A 255 11.89 8.79 6.78
CA CYS A 255 12.97 7.84 6.57
C CYS A 255 13.18 6.94 7.80
N VAL A 256 13.24 7.51 9.00
CA VAL A 256 13.46 6.76 10.25
C VAL A 256 12.31 5.79 10.52
N ILE A 257 11.05 6.22 10.36
CA ILE A 257 9.88 5.37 10.63
C ILE A 257 9.78 4.26 9.60
N VAL A 258 9.92 4.57 8.30
CA VAL A 258 9.79 3.58 7.21
C VAL A 258 10.90 2.53 7.32
N ILE A 259 12.15 2.96 7.47
CA ILE A 259 13.29 2.05 7.65
C ILE A 259 13.14 1.27 8.97
N GLY A 260 12.69 1.94 10.03
CA GLY A 260 12.43 1.33 11.34
C GLY A 260 11.40 0.21 11.28
N VAL A 261 10.25 0.45 10.65
CA VAL A 261 9.19 -0.56 10.46
C VAL A 261 9.68 -1.73 9.62
N TRP A 262 10.36 -1.44 8.50
CA TRP A 262 10.93 -2.47 7.62
C TRP A 262 11.95 -3.37 8.33
N LEU A 263 12.97 -2.77 8.97
CA LEU A 263 14.04 -3.51 9.66
C LEU A 263 13.51 -4.26 10.88
N SER A 264 12.67 -3.62 11.70
CA SER A 264 12.12 -4.24 12.90
C SER A 264 11.28 -5.47 12.56
N TYR A 265 10.43 -5.40 11.53
CA TYR A 265 9.68 -6.55 11.04
C TYR A 265 10.60 -7.69 10.58
N LEU A 266 11.60 -7.39 9.74
CA LEU A 266 12.56 -8.39 9.25
C LEU A 266 13.32 -9.09 10.38
N LEU A 267 13.79 -8.32 11.37
CA LEU A 267 14.54 -8.85 12.52
C LEU A 267 13.65 -9.74 13.41
N LEU A 268 12.42 -9.31 13.69
CA LEU A 268 11.46 -10.08 14.48
C LEU A 268 11.04 -11.36 13.75
N MET A 269 10.80 -11.28 12.44
CA MET A 269 10.51 -12.45 11.62
C MET A 269 11.68 -13.44 11.59
N ARG A 270 12.92 -12.94 11.42
CA ARG A 270 14.11 -13.80 11.47
C ARG A 270 14.21 -14.52 12.81
N ARG A 271 13.96 -13.84 13.93
CA ARG A 271 13.96 -14.45 15.28
C ARG A 271 12.87 -15.50 15.42
N ALA A 272 11.65 -15.20 14.96
CA ALA A 272 10.51 -16.12 15.00
C ALA A 272 10.68 -17.36 14.12
N LEU A 273 11.62 -17.36 13.17
CA LEU A 273 11.99 -18.52 12.34
C LEU A 273 13.17 -19.31 12.94
N LYS A 274 13.80 -18.84 14.04
CA LYS A 274 14.90 -19.55 14.72
C LYS A 274 14.41 -20.46 15.85
N GLY A 275 13.27 -20.13 16.46
CA GLY A 275 12.62 -20.93 17.49
C GLY A 275 11.56 -21.82 16.86
#